data_AF-A0ABD2N8D0-F1
#
_entry.id   AF-A0ABD2N8D0-F1
#
_cell.length_a   1.000
_cell.length_b   1.000
_cell.length_c   1.000
_cell.angle_alpha   90.00
_cell.angle_beta   90.00
_cell.angle_gamma   90.00
#
_symmetry.space_group_name_H-M   'P 1'
#
loop_
_entity.id
_entity.type
_entity.pdbx_description
1 polymer ?
#
loop_
_entity_poly.entity_id
_entity_poly.type
_entity_poly.pdbx_seq_one_letter_code
_entity_poly.pdbx_strand_id
1 'polypeptide(L)'
;MNVESFAKLLPTFDGNPNHLEHFIQSIDEFYKSFFNTNEIQKKYVFARIKSKLLGEAHNLLYCRSDTTTWENLKIALRHKFGDPISYLVLLHELNYFNKLKNESLMDFINRLKQFMQRIFAKIQADEANPSVRCNPQTEKTAIIILISNSPDVLKSYLLTIKPSSLDDAIACISDYNLVNSQKSLRKQLNASRQILIEIHSIEMKIKI
;
A
#
# COMPACT_ATOMS: atom_id res chain seq x y z
N MET A 1 -4.90 9.10 -34.19
CA MET A 1 -4.08 8.81 -32.99
C MET A 1 -3.28 7.54 -33.29
N ASN A 2 -1.93 7.55 -33.21
CA ASN A 2 -1.10 6.41 -33.65
C ASN A 2 -0.98 5.35 -32.54
N VAL A 3 -1.35 4.10 -32.84
CA VAL A 3 -1.24 2.95 -31.93
C VAL A 3 0.20 2.74 -31.46
N GLU A 4 1.18 3.04 -32.32
CA GLU A 4 2.59 2.80 -32.05
C GLU A 4 3.18 3.73 -30.99
N SER A 5 2.76 5.01 -30.96
CA SER A 5 3.20 5.94 -29.92
C SER A 5 2.65 5.54 -28.55
N PHE A 6 1.40 5.05 -28.49
CA PHE A 6 0.80 4.58 -27.23
C PHE A 6 1.41 3.25 -26.76
N ALA A 7 1.67 2.32 -27.69
CA ALA A 7 2.28 1.03 -27.36
C ALA A 7 3.69 1.18 -26.72
N LYS A 8 4.43 2.24 -27.05
CA LYS A 8 5.73 2.54 -26.43
C LYS A 8 5.61 2.87 -24.94
N LEU A 9 4.53 3.55 -24.55
CA LEU A 9 4.25 3.98 -23.18
C LEU A 9 3.79 2.84 -22.26
N LEU A 10 3.43 1.68 -22.83
CA LEU A 10 2.95 0.55 -22.02
C LEU A 10 4.06 -0.01 -21.13
N PRO A 11 3.75 -0.30 -19.85
CA PRO A 11 4.68 -0.94 -18.93
C PRO A 11 5.05 -2.33 -19.42
N THR A 12 6.25 -2.78 -19.07
CA THR A 12 6.69 -4.16 -19.26
C THR A 12 6.43 -4.99 -18.01
N PHE A 13 6.16 -6.28 -18.18
CA PHE A 13 5.87 -7.19 -17.06
C PHE A 13 6.76 -8.43 -17.11
N ASP A 14 7.50 -8.66 -16.03
CA ASP A 14 8.52 -9.71 -15.89
C ASP A 14 8.04 -10.95 -15.11
N GLY A 15 6.84 -10.87 -14.52
CA GLY A 15 6.30 -11.90 -13.63
C GLY A 15 6.20 -11.48 -12.17
N ASN A 16 6.62 -10.26 -11.80
CA ASN A 16 6.51 -9.77 -10.42
C ASN A 16 5.03 -9.53 -10.02
N PRO A 17 4.48 -10.28 -9.03
CA PRO A 17 3.09 -10.14 -8.61
C PRO A 17 2.67 -8.71 -8.22
N ASN A 18 3.59 -7.92 -7.64
CA ASN A 18 3.31 -6.56 -7.19
C ASN A 18 3.05 -5.59 -8.35
N HIS A 19 3.59 -5.88 -9.54
CA HIS A 19 3.43 -5.04 -10.72
C HIS A 19 2.29 -5.53 -11.63
N LEU A 20 1.66 -6.66 -11.31
CA LEU A 20 0.69 -7.33 -12.17
C LEU A 20 -0.56 -6.48 -12.40
N GLU A 21 -1.20 -5.96 -11.34
CA GLU A 21 -2.45 -5.22 -11.50
C GLU A 21 -2.25 -3.88 -12.20
N HIS A 22 -1.15 -3.17 -11.90
CA HIS A 22 -0.79 -1.94 -12.63
C HIS A 22 -0.56 -2.21 -14.12
N PHE A 23 0.13 -3.32 -14.44
CA PHE A 23 0.31 -3.75 -15.82
C PHE A 23 -1.04 -4.06 -16.49
N ILE A 24 -1.89 -4.88 -15.86
CA ILE A 24 -3.20 -5.25 -16.40
C ILE A 24 -4.05 -4.01 -16.66
N GLN A 25 -4.12 -3.07 -15.71
CA GLN A 25 -4.89 -1.84 -15.86
C GLN A 25 -4.39 -1.00 -17.05
N SER A 26 -3.08 -0.83 -17.17
CA SER A 26 -2.47 -0.08 -18.28
C SER A 26 -2.76 -0.72 -19.64
N ILE A 27 -2.74 -2.05 -19.71
CA ILE A 27 -3.08 -2.78 -20.93
C ILE A 27 -4.58 -2.76 -21.20
N ASP A 28 -5.45 -2.81 -20.18
CA ASP A 28 -6.91 -2.72 -20.34
C ASP A 28 -7.31 -1.36 -20.93
N GLU A 29 -6.71 -0.26 -20.46
CA GLU A 29 -6.94 1.08 -21.01
C GLU A 29 -6.51 1.18 -22.48
N PHE A 30 -5.34 0.63 -22.81
CA PHE A 30 -4.85 0.54 -24.18
C PHE A 30 -5.74 -0.33 -25.06
N TYR A 31 -6.13 -1.51 -24.56
CA TYR A 31 -6.97 -2.44 -25.27
C TYR A 31 -8.33 -1.82 -25.56
N LYS A 32 -9.00 -1.20 -24.57
CA LYS A 32 -10.28 -0.49 -24.76
C LYS A 32 -10.17 0.65 -25.76
N SER A 33 -9.04 1.36 -25.80
CA SER A 33 -8.85 2.53 -26.67
C SER A 33 -8.54 2.18 -28.13
N PHE A 34 -7.90 1.02 -28.39
CA PHE A 34 -7.41 0.65 -29.72
C PHE A 34 -7.97 -0.66 -30.28
N PHE A 35 -8.76 -1.40 -29.50
CA PHE A 35 -9.44 -2.59 -29.98
C PHE A 35 -10.63 -2.20 -30.88
N ASN A 36 -10.38 -2.18 -32.19
CA ASN A 36 -11.34 -1.85 -33.22
C ASN A 36 -11.89 -3.12 -33.91
N THR A 37 -12.91 -2.99 -34.76
CA THR A 37 -13.53 -4.12 -35.49
C THR A 37 -12.63 -4.76 -36.56
N ASN A 38 -11.53 -4.11 -36.94
CA ASN A 38 -10.60 -4.64 -37.95
C ASN A 38 -9.67 -5.72 -37.38
N GLU A 39 -9.72 -6.92 -37.96
CA GLU A 39 -8.90 -8.09 -37.58
C GLU A 39 -7.39 -7.83 -37.63
N ILE A 40 -6.89 -7.02 -38.58
CA ILE A 40 -5.46 -6.69 -38.68
C ILE A 40 -5.03 -5.86 -37.48
N GLN A 41 -5.86 -4.89 -37.08
CA GLN A 41 -5.58 -4.04 -35.92
C GLN A 41 -5.64 -4.84 -34.63
N LYS A 42 -6.60 -5.77 -34.47
CA LYS A 42 -6.65 -6.67 -33.32
C LYS A 42 -5.38 -7.51 -33.18
N LYS A 43 -4.91 -8.11 -34.28
CA LYS A 43 -3.66 -8.89 -34.31
C LYS A 43 -2.45 -8.01 -33.96
N TYR A 44 -2.39 -6.79 -34.48
CA TYR A 44 -1.32 -5.85 -34.20
C TYR A 44 -1.28 -5.41 -32.73
N VAL A 45 -2.44 -5.01 -32.17
CA VAL A 45 -2.59 -4.65 -30.76
C VAL A 45 -2.16 -5.81 -29.87
N PHE A 46 -2.61 -7.03 -30.17
CA PHE A 46 -2.27 -8.19 -29.37
C PHE A 46 -0.79 -8.58 -29.45
N ALA A 47 -0.17 -8.46 -30.63
CA ALA A 47 1.27 -8.65 -30.79
C ALA A 47 2.08 -7.65 -29.96
N ARG A 48 1.62 -6.39 -29.86
CA ARG A 48 2.25 -5.38 -29.02
C ARG A 48 2.13 -5.71 -27.53
N ILE A 49 0.96 -6.18 -27.08
CA ILE A 49 0.77 -6.64 -25.69
C ILE A 49 1.75 -7.79 -25.38
N LYS A 50 1.85 -8.80 -26.25
CA LYS A 50 2.80 -9.91 -26.07
C LYS A 50 4.25 -9.45 -25.98
N SER A 51 4.65 -8.47 -26.80
CA SER A 51 6.02 -7.93 -26.77
C SER A 51 6.41 -7.22 -25.47
N LYS A 52 5.44 -6.92 -24.60
CA LYS A 52 5.65 -6.29 -23.29
C LYS A 52 5.79 -7.28 -22.14
N LEU A 53 5.54 -8.57 -22.40
CA LEU A 53 5.82 -9.64 -21.45
C LEU A 53 7.29 -10.04 -21.56
N LEU A 54 7.96 -10.15 -20.42
CA LEU A 54 9.37 -10.49 -20.30
C LEU A 54 9.52 -11.70 -19.35
N GLY A 55 10.67 -12.36 -19.41
CA GLY A 55 11.05 -13.41 -18.45
C GLY A 55 10.01 -14.52 -18.30
N GLU A 56 9.64 -14.83 -17.05
CA GLU A 56 8.68 -15.90 -16.75
C GLU A 56 7.27 -15.64 -17.30
N ALA A 57 6.89 -14.36 -17.42
CA ALA A 57 5.62 -13.96 -18.00
C ALA A 57 5.58 -14.21 -19.51
N HIS A 58 6.71 -14.04 -20.20
CA HIS A 58 6.85 -14.43 -21.61
C HIS A 58 6.80 -15.96 -21.78
N ASN A 59 7.42 -16.71 -20.86
CA ASN A 59 7.37 -18.18 -20.87
C ASN A 59 5.94 -18.73 -20.78
N LEU A 60 5.03 -18.02 -20.09
CA LEU A 60 3.61 -18.40 -20.02
C LEU A 60 2.96 -18.46 -21.41
N LEU A 61 3.38 -17.64 -22.38
CA LEU A 61 2.84 -17.66 -23.74
C LEU A 61 3.17 -18.94 -24.50
N TYR A 62 4.27 -19.63 -24.17
CA TYR A 62 4.66 -20.89 -24.82
C TYR A 62 4.02 -22.11 -24.16
N CYS A 63 3.74 -22.03 -22.85
CA CYS A 63 3.15 -23.14 -22.11
C CYS A 63 1.64 -23.26 -22.28
N ARG A 64 0.95 -22.23 -22.78
CA ARG A 64 -0.51 -22.14 -22.84
C ARG A 64 -1.00 -21.72 -24.22
N SER A 65 -1.75 -22.60 -24.88
CA SER A 65 -2.36 -22.35 -26.20
C SER A 65 -3.67 -21.57 -26.13
N ASP A 66 -4.24 -21.41 -24.93
CA ASP A 66 -5.50 -20.71 -24.65
C ASP A 66 -5.36 -19.18 -24.58
N THR A 67 -4.14 -18.64 -24.55
CA THR A 67 -3.85 -17.19 -24.50
C THR A 67 -3.90 -16.52 -25.89
N THR A 68 -5.00 -16.71 -26.62
CA THR A 68 -5.20 -16.15 -27.98
C THR A 68 -5.89 -14.78 -27.96
N THR A 69 -6.51 -14.41 -26.86
CA THR A 69 -7.16 -13.11 -26.63
C THR A 69 -6.54 -12.42 -25.42
N TRP A 70 -6.69 -11.09 -25.33
CA TRP A 70 -6.27 -10.34 -24.14
C TRP A 70 -6.99 -10.82 -22.88
N GLU A 71 -8.29 -11.09 -22.96
CA GLU A 71 -9.07 -11.58 -21.83
C GLU A 71 -8.53 -12.91 -21.28
N ASN A 72 -8.24 -13.88 -22.16
CA ASN A 72 -7.68 -15.16 -21.73
C ASN A 72 -6.25 -14.99 -21.18
N LEU A 73 -5.45 -14.11 -21.77
CA LEU A 73 -4.10 -13.81 -21.30
C LEU A 73 -4.13 -13.14 -19.92
N LYS A 74 -5.04 -12.19 -19.69
CA LYS A 74 -5.27 -11.53 -18.40
C LYS A 74 -5.63 -12.54 -17.32
N ILE A 75 -6.56 -13.46 -17.60
CA ILE A 75 -6.92 -14.56 -16.68
C ILE A 75 -5.70 -15.45 -16.39
N ALA A 76 -4.95 -15.83 -17.42
CA ALA A 76 -3.77 -16.68 -17.24
C ALA A 76 -2.66 -16.00 -16.42
N LEU A 77 -2.43 -14.70 -16.62
CA LEU A 77 -1.48 -13.91 -15.85
C LEU A 77 -1.91 -13.79 -14.38
N ARG A 78 -3.20 -13.50 -14.11
CA ARG A 78 -3.76 -13.49 -12.75
C ARG A 78 -3.70 -14.86 -12.08
N HIS A 79 -3.87 -15.95 -12.83
CA HIS A 79 -3.77 -17.29 -12.26
C HIS A 79 -2.33 -17.68 -11.91
N LYS A 80 -1.35 -17.31 -12.74
CA LYS A 80 0.06 -17.72 -12.53
C LYS A 80 0.82 -16.78 -11.59
N PHE A 81 0.60 -15.47 -11.72
CA PHE A 81 1.36 -14.43 -11.00
C PHE A 81 0.49 -13.63 -10.04
N GLY A 82 -0.83 -13.80 -10.08
CA GLY A 82 -1.70 -13.17 -9.11
C GLY A 82 -1.62 -13.87 -7.77
N ASP A 83 -2.02 -13.14 -6.74
CA ASP A 83 -2.07 -13.66 -5.38
C ASP A 83 -3.10 -14.81 -5.29
N PRO A 84 -2.71 -16.06 -4.98
CA PRO A 84 -3.67 -17.16 -4.85
C PRO A 84 -4.58 -16.98 -3.63
N ILE A 85 -4.20 -16.10 -2.69
CA ILE A 85 -4.96 -15.87 -1.47
C ILE A 85 -6.25 -15.13 -1.83
N SER A 86 -7.38 -15.69 -1.40
CA SER A 86 -8.70 -15.10 -1.63
C SER A 86 -8.92 -13.89 -0.72
N TYR A 87 -9.80 -12.98 -1.14
CA TYR A 87 -10.17 -11.82 -0.34
C TYR A 87 -10.66 -12.21 1.07
N LEU A 88 -11.43 -13.30 1.19
CA LEU A 88 -11.92 -13.81 2.47
C LEU A 88 -10.79 -14.26 3.40
N VAL A 89 -9.74 -14.88 2.85
CA VAL A 89 -8.56 -15.28 3.65
C VAL A 89 -7.79 -14.05 4.12
N LEU A 90 -7.62 -13.04 3.26
CA LEU A 90 -6.97 -11.78 3.66
C LEU A 90 -7.77 -11.04 4.75
N LEU A 91 -9.10 -11.03 4.69
CA LEU A 91 -9.94 -10.49 5.77
C LEU A 91 -9.82 -11.29 7.06
N HIS A 92 -9.76 -12.62 6.96
CA HIS A 92 -9.56 -13.47 8.12
C HIS A 92 -8.20 -13.16 8.77
N GLU A 93 -7.12 -13.08 7.99
CA GLU A 93 -5.78 -12.68 8.45
C GLU A 93 -5.77 -11.29 9.09
N LEU A 94 -6.52 -10.33 8.53
CA LEU A 94 -6.66 -8.98 9.12
C LEU A 94 -7.14 -9.06 10.57
N ASN A 95 -8.12 -9.91 10.88
CA ASN A 95 -8.66 -10.03 12.24
C ASN A 95 -7.64 -10.53 13.28
N TYR A 96 -6.59 -11.23 12.84
CA TYR A 96 -5.51 -11.69 13.72
C TYR A 96 -4.27 -10.79 13.65
N PHE A 97 -4.33 -9.73 12.85
CA PHE A 97 -3.21 -8.83 12.64
C PHE A 97 -2.94 -8.05 13.94
N ASN A 98 -1.76 -8.25 14.51
CA ASN A 98 -1.34 -7.59 15.74
C ASN A 98 0.12 -7.16 15.68
N LYS A 99 0.49 -6.24 16.57
CA LYS A 99 1.86 -5.79 16.75
C LYS A 99 2.72 -6.91 17.34
N LEU A 100 3.89 -7.13 16.79
CA LEU A 100 4.84 -8.13 17.30
C LEU A 100 5.52 -7.63 18.58
N LYS A 101 6.02 -8.56 19.41
CA LYS A 101 6.60 -8.26 20.74
C LYS A 101 7.70 -7.18 20.71
N ASN A 102 8.55 -7.19 19.69
CA ASN A 102 9.69 -6.27 19.57
C ASN A 102 9.58 -5.29 18.38
N GLU A 103 8.38 -5.16 17.80
CA GLU A 103 8.14 -4.25 16.68
C GLU A 103 7.92 -2.83 17.18
N SER A 104 8.43 -1.81 16.50
CA SER A 104 8.09 -0.42 16.83
C SER A 104 6.67 -0.11 16.34
N LEU A 105 6.01 0.91 16.92
CA LEU A 105 4.67 1.30 16.44
C LEU A 105 4.70 1.73 14.96
N MET A 106 5.77 2.38 14.50
CA MET A 106 5.90 2.82 13.12
C MET A 106 6.09 1.63 12.17
N ASP A 107 6.87 0.63 12.56
CA ASP A 107 7.05 -0.59 11.75
C ASP A 107 5.73 -1.36 11.63
N PHE A 108 4.99 -1.45 12.74
CA PHE A 108 3.64 -2.03 12.75
C PHE A 108 2.69 -1.29 11.80
N ILE A 109 2.68 0.05 11.85
CA ILE A 109 1.88 0.89 10.95
C ILE A 109 2.24 0.63 9.50
N ASN A 110 3.53 0.57 9.16
CA ASN A 110 3.99 0.31 7.81
C ASN A 110 3.55 -1.08 7.32
N ARG A 111 3.67 -2.11 8.16
CA ARG A 111 3.21 -3.46 7.85
C ARG A 111 1.69 -3.51 7.65
N LEU A 112 0.92 -2.81 8.48
CA LEU A 112 -0.53 -2.70 8.35
C LEU A 112 -0.92 -2.00 7.04
N LYS A 113 -0.23 -0.90 6.68
CA LYS A 113 -0.45 -0.20 5.40
C LYS A 113 -0.21 -1.12 4.20
N GLN A 114 0.92 -1.83 4.18
CA GLN A 114 1.24 -2.77 3.11
C GLN A 114 0.20 -3.88 3.01
N PHE A 115 -0.25 -4.41 4.14
CA PHE A 115 -1.30 -5.43 4.17
C PHE A 115 -2.64 -4.92 3.63
N MET A 116 -3.02 -3.69 4.00
CA MET A 116 -4.22 -3.03 3.46
C MET A 116 -4.12 -2.76 1.95
N GLN A 117 -2.96 -2.33 1.45
CA GLN A 117 -2.73 -2.17 0.02
C GLN A 117 -2.91 -3.49 -0.75
N ARG A 118 -2.44 -4.61 -0.19
CA ARG A 118 -2.66 -5.94 -0.76
C ARG A 118 -4.14 -6.30 -0.82
N ILE A 119 -4.90 -6.02 0.24
CA ILE A 119 -6.36 -6.20 0.23
C ILE A 119 -7.00 -5.35 -0.86
N PHE A 120 -6.68 -4.06 -0.95
CA PHE A 120 -7.25 -3.17 -1.96
C PHE A 120 -6.93 -3.60 -3.40
N ALA A 121 -5.69 -4.04 -3.66
CA ALA A 121 -5.31 -4.59 -4.95
C ALA A 121 -6.15 -5.82 -5.31
N LYS A 122 -6.43 -6.70 -4.33
CA LYS A 122 -7.28 -7.88 -4.53
C LYS A 122 -8.73 -7.52 -4.84
N ILE A 123 -9.27 -6.50 -4.18
CA ILE A 123 -10.61 -5.97 -4.45
C ILE A 123 -10.71 -5.43 -5.89
N GLN A 124 -9.69 -4.69 -6.35
CA GLN A 124 -9.68 -4.13 -7.70
C GLN A 124 -9.54 -5.22 -8.77
N ALA A 125 -8.80 -6.29 -8.50
CA ALA A 125 -8.61 -7.41 -9.41
C ALA A 125 -9.89 -8.25 -9.60
N ASP A 126 -10.75 -8.32 -8.58
CA ASP A 126 -11.95 -9.13 -8.56
C ASP A 126 -13.15 -8.35 -9.15
N GLU A 127 -13.16 -8.20 -10.48
CA GLU A 127 -14.22 -7.46 -11.21
C GLU A 127 -15.62 -8.09 -11.07
N ALA A 128 -15.70 -9.36 -10.64
CA ALA A 128 -16.94 -10.14 -10.62
C ALA A 128 -17.88 -9.84 -9.45
N ASN A 129 -17.42 -9.12 -8.41
CA ASN A 129 -18.20 -8.91 -7.19
C ASN A 129 -18.33 -7.41 -6.83
N PRO A 130 -19.31 -6.69 -7.40
CA PRO A 130 -19.49 -5.24 -7.18
C PRO A 130 -19.79 -4.87 -5.71
N SER A 131 -20.15 -5.82 -4.85
CA SER A 131 -20.34 -5.64 -3.40
C SER A 131 -19.03 -5.47 -2.61
N VAL A 132 -17.87 -5.77 -3.21
CA VAL A 132 -16.55 -5.68 -2.56
C VAL A 132 -15.89 -4.31 -2.79
N ARG A 133 -16.45 -3.48 -3.69
CA ARG A 133 -15.83 -2.23 -4.20
C ARG A 133 -15.58 -1.12 -3.19
N CYS A 134 -16.14 -1.20 -2.00
CA CYS A 134 -15.80 -0.31 -0.90
C CYS A 134 -16.28 -1.03 0.35
N ASN A 135 -15.35 -1.60 1.10
CA ASN A 135 -15.71 -2.04 2.44
C ASN A 135 -15.18 -1.01 3.47
N PRO A 136 -15.95 0.03 3.82
CA PRO A 136 -15.68 0.85 5.00
C PRO A 136 -15.40 0.02 6.24
N GLN A 137 -15.92 -1.21 6.33
CA GLN A 137 -15.66 -2.12 7.44
C GLN A 137 -14.22 -2.64 7.45
N THR A 138 -13.59 -2.90 6.31
CA THR A 138 -12.18 -3.34 6.28
C THR A 138 -11.28 -2.24 6.83
N GLU A 139 -11.51 -1.00 6.39
CA GLU A 139 -10.76 0.15 6.88
C GLU A 139 -11.05 0.45 8.35
N LYS A 140 -12.31 0.40 8.78
CA LYS A 140 -12.68 0.49 10.21
C LYS A 140 -11.99 -0.59 11.05
N THR A 141 -11.92 -1.81 10.55
CA THR A 141 -11.25 -2.93 11.24
C THR A 141 -9.76 -2.65 11.39
N ALA A 142 -9.10 -2.16 10.34
CA ALA A 142 -7.70 -1.74 10.40
C ALA A 142 -7.47 -0.60 11.41
N ILE A 143 -8.36 0.39 11.47
CA ILE A 143 -8.30 1.48 12.47
C ILE A 143 -8.47 0.91 13.89
N ILE A 144 -9.42 0.00 14.12
CA ILE A 144 -9.63 -0.64 15.43
C ILE A 144 -8.38 -1.42 15.85
N ILE A 145 -7.76 -2.18 14.94
CA ILE A 145 -6.51 -2.91 15.16
C ILE A 145 -5.36 -1.95 15.50
N LEU A 146 -5.27 -0.81 14.81
CA LEU A 146 -4.26 0.20 15.09
C LEU A 146 -4.45 0.81 16.49
N ILE A 147 -5.68 1.17 16.84
CA ILE A 147 -6.02 1.74 18.15
C ILE A 147 -5.77 0.72 19.27
N SER A 148 -6.11 -0.56 19.07
CA SER A 148 -5.93 -1.61 20.08
C SER A 148 -4.46 -1.95 20.34
N ASN A 149 -3.60 -1.81 19.33
CA ASN A 149 -2.16 -2.05 19.42
C ASN A 149 -1.34 -0.79 19.75
N SER A 150 -2.00 0.36 19.93
CA SER A 150 -1.36 1.62 20.34
C SER A 150 -1.20 1.72 21.86
N PRO A 151 -0.15 2.41 22.36
CA PRO A 151 -0.01 2.70 23.79
C PRO A 151 -1.23 3.43 24.37
N ASP A 152 -1.57 3.21 25.64
CA ASP A 152 -2.83 3.68 26.26
C ASP A 152 -3.10 5.19 26.10
N VAL A 153 -2.05 6.02 26.19
CA VAL A 153 -2.17 7.47 26.02
C VAL A 153 -2.54 7.82 24.57
N LEU A 154 -1.90 7.16 23.61
CA LEU A 154 -2.16 7.35 22.18
C LEU A 154 -3.52 6.78 21.80
N LYS A 155 -3.90 5.63 22.37
CA LYS A 155 -5.22 5.03 22.22
C LYS A 155 -6.33 5.98 22.66
N SER A 156 -6.18 6.60 23.83
CA SER A 156 -7.15 7.59 24.36
C SER A 156 -7.27 8.82 23.44
N TYR A 157 -6.13 9.29 22.92
CA TYR A 157 -6.07 10.38 21.97
C TYR A 157 -6.81 10.03 20.66
N LEU A 158 -6.53 8.87 20.07
CA LEU A 158 -7.17 8.40 18.83
C LEU A 158 -8.69 8.17 19.00
N LEU A 159 -9.13 7.66 20.15
CA LEU A 159 -10.56 7.49 20.45
C LEU A 159 -11.31 8.82 20.57
N THR A 160 -10.62 9.89 20.96
CA THR A 160 -11.21 11.23 21.05
C THR A 160 -11.34 11.86 19.67
N ILE A 161 -10.31 11.72 18.82
CA ILE A 161 -10.29 12.30 17.47
C ILE A 161 -11.21 11.55 16.51
N LYS A 162 -11.35 10.23 16.69
CA LYS A 162 -12.15 9.35 15.81
C LYS A 162 -11.74 9.47 14.34
N PRO A 163 -10.51 9.02 13.99
CA PRO A 163 -10.02 9.11 12.63
C PRO A 163 -10.96 8.40 11.65
N SER A 164 -11.13 9.01 10.48
CA SER A 164 -12.07 8.57 9.45
C SER A 164 -11.47 7.57 8.46
N SER A 165 -10.15 7.58 8.32
CA SER A 165 -9.37 6.68 7.46
C SER A 165 -8.11 6.20 8.17
N LEU A 166 -7.48 5.17 7.60
CA LEU A 166 -6.20 4.68 8.14
C LEU A 166 -5.10 5.75 8.02
N ASP A 167 -5.06 6.49 6.92
CA ASP A 167 -4.09 7.56 6.72
C ASP A 167 -4.30 8.74 7.67
N ASP A 168 -5.56 9.10 7.95
CA ASP A 168 -5.95 10.11 8.94
C ASP A 168 -5.50 9.70 10.35
N ALA A 169 -5.69 8.43 10.72
CA ALA A 169 -5.19 7.90 11.99
C ALA A 169 -3.66 8.04 12.10
N ILE A 170 -2.94 7.80 11.01
CA ILE A 170 -1.47 7.83 11.00
C ILE A 170 -0.93 9.27 11.02
N ALA A 171 -1.63 10.20 10.37
CA ALA A 171 -1.37 11.63 10.51
C ALA A 171 -1.50 12.05 11.98
N CYS A 172 -2.61 11.67 12.64
CA CYS A 172 -2.83 11.96 14.06
C CYS A 172 -1.72 11.40 14.97
N ILE A 173 -1.26 10.16 14.72
CA ILE A 173 -0.15 9.56 15.49
C ILE A 173 1.14 10.35 15.27
N SER A 174 1.42 10.75 14.04
CA SER A 174 2.61 11.52 13.69
C SER A 174 2.61 12.89 14.38
N ASP A 175 1.48 13.58 14.36
CA ASP A 175 1.29 14.86 15.04
C ASP A 175 1.48 14.74 16.55
N TYR A 176 0.89 13.70 17.16
CA TYR A 176 1.06 13.41 18.57
C TYR A 176 2.53 13.18 18.94
N ASN A 177 3.25 12.38 18.15
CA ASN A 177 4.66 12.10 18.36
C ASN A 177 5.53 13.35 18.20
N LEU A 178 5.21 14.22 17.23
CA LEU A 178 5.90 15.49 17.03
C LEU A 178 5.72 16.42 18.25
N VAL A 179 4.48 16.59 18.71
CA VAL A 179 4.17 17.43 19.88
C VAL A 179 4.87 16.92 21.14
N ASN A 180 4.88 15.61 21.36
CA ASN A 180 5.56 15.02 22.51
C ASN A 180 7.08 15.17 22.43
N SER A 181 7.66 15.01 21.25
CA SER A 181 9.09 15.23 21.02
C SER A 181 9.47 16.67 21.36
N GLN A 182 8.69 17.66 20.90
CA GLN A 182 8.90 19.07 21.22
C GLN A 182 8.78 19.36 22.73
N LYS A 183 7.79 18.77 23.41
CA LYS A 183 7.65 18.90 24.87
C LYS A 183 8.85 18.33 25.61
N SER A 184 9.36 17.17 25.18
CA SER A 184 10.53 16.53 25.79
C SER A 184 11.79 17.39 25.65
N LEU A 185 12.02 17.97 24.46
CA LEU A 185 13.14 18.87 24.18
C LEU A 185 13.06 20.15 25.04
N ARG A 186 11.87 20.75 25.16
CA ARG A 186 11.66 21.91 26.02
C ARG A 186 11.97 21.59 27.49
N LYS A 187 11.56 20.41 27.98
CA LYS A 187 11.86 19.97 29.34
C LYS A 187 13.37 19.81 29.56
N GLN A 188 14.09 19.22 28.60
CA GLN A 188 15.55 19.07 28.65
C GLN A 188 16.28 20.43 28.62
N LEU A 189 15.82 21.36 27.77
CA LEU A 189 16.36 22.73 27.71
C LEU A 189 16.17 23.47 29.03
N ASN A 190 14.98 23.36 29.63
CA ASN A 190 14.69 24.00 30.92
C ASN A 190 15.55 23.39 32.04
N ALA A 191 15.70 22.07 32.08
CA ALA A 191 16.59 21.40 33.04
C ALA A 191 18.05 21.84 32.87
N SER A 192 18.53 21.95 31.63
CA SER A 192 19.90 22.40 31.32
C SER A 192 20.13 23.85 31.74
N ARG A 193 19.15 24.74 31.53
CA ARG A 193 19.19 26.13 32.00
C ARG A 193 19.26 26.23 33.52
N GLN A 194 18.48 25.41 34.22
CA GLN A 194 18.47 25.38 35.68
C GLN A 194 19.84 24.98 36.25
N ILE A 195 20.46 23.95 35.68
CA ILE A 195 21.82 23.51 36.06
C ILE A 195 22.85 24.63 35.83
N LEU A 196 22.77 25.33 34.69
CA LEU A 196 23.67 26.46 34.40
C LEU A 196 23.53 27.60 35.41
N ILE A 197 22.30 27.92 35.82
CA ILE A 197 22.03 28.94 36.85
C ILE A 197 22.62 28.51 38.20
N GLU A 198 22.48 27.24 38.57
CA GLU A 198 23.03 26.70 39.82
C GLU A 198 24.57 26.72 39.82
N ILE A 199 25.22 26.33 38.73
CA ILE A 199 26.68 26.41 38.58
C ILE A 199 27.14 27.85 38.73
N HIS A 200 26.51 28.80 38.04
CA HIS A 200 26.89 30.21 38.11
C HIS A 200 26.71 30.80 39.52
N SER A 201 25.65 30.38 40.24
CA SER A 201 25.43 30.79 41.64
C SER A 201 26.53 30.27 42.58
N ILE A 202 27.02 29.05 42.35
CA ILE A 202 28.12 28.46 43.12
C ILE A 202 29.44 29.20 42.84
N GLU A 203 29.75 29.47 41.58
CA GLU A 203 30.97 30.21 41.19
C GLU A 203 31.03 31.61 41.83
N MET A 204 29.89 32.31 41.89
CA MET A 204 29.77 33.62 42.54
C MET A 204 30.01 33.55 44.05
N LYS A 205 29.62 32.46 44.72
CA LYS A 205 29.84 32.26 46.17
C LYS A 205 31.29 31.90 46.51
N ILE A 206 32.02 31.28 45.59
CA ILE A 206 33.43 30.86 45.80
C ILE A 206 34.40 32.05 45.60
N LYS A 207 34.00 33.09 44.87
CA LYS A 207 34.83 34.29 44.60
C LYS A 207 34.79 35.36 45.70
N ILE A 208 34.20 35.09 46.86
CA ILE A 208 34.13 35.96 48.05
C ILE A 208 34.92 35.28 49.17
#